data_AF-A0A227PB18-F1
#
_entry.id   AF-A0A227PB18-F1
#
_cell.length_a   1.000
_cell.length_b   1.000
_cell.length_c   1.000
_cell.angle_alpha   90.00
_cell.angle_beta   90.00
_cell.angle_gamma   90.00
#
_symmetry.space_group_name_H-M   'P 1'
#
loop_
_entity.id
_entity.type
_entity.pdbx_description
1 polymer ?
#
loop_
_entity_poly.entity_id
_entity_poly.type
_entity_poly.pdbx_seq_one_letter_code
_entity_poly.pdbx_strand_id
1 'polypeptide(L)'
;MANGFYNLQQKEILEINNLNLLISIKFMSNKLRKSISFLALTTAVFFASCQKDEIAISKPESSVLTAKEWLEKTKPNLEVLKFTETVDWSNAIVLDNNGEQAIEVPLKLISNASTNVVDDIEYKTYMRLLIIKDVDDTYKVFDIVYTTKNTSFNNNDKSFNILDIGRQYSGYITIQKSDNTIAYSGKYENGDFSGLHNYSPEKKLTNRLVCSYYVTVGNYTTCSDWSWYPDYTFSPGGPGSLPPGYMPGISGPLFPNGIPAFDPCTAAINASTIAANTSFINAKAAVSQAGADGKEHSITLGYPGPAGPYTQSAMRNGGTNDVAVNETHPGAFAAIHNHPNNTPLSTGDIYVAVTLNTKNAAFYTSIIVIGGETYAIVINNLPAAKEFVKNNPPDLSPNYPPEFPDNIFDQILDVRTKLGESIEARTAAIATVLDANNAGITLMKQDSSGKFNRIKMQKTNNPDGTVSYIAVPC
;
A
#
# COMPACT_ATOMS: atom_id res chain seq x y z
N MET A 1 -49.61 -0.14 -30.77
CA MET A 1 -50.45 -1.12 -31.48
C MET A 1 -49.89 -1.28 -32.89
N ALA A 2 -49.53 -2.54 -33.22
CA ALA A 2 -49.43 -3.20 -34.53
C ALA A 2 -48.73 -2.48 -35.70
N ASN A 3 -47.57 -2.95 -36.21
CA ASN A 3 -47.26 -4.18 -36.97
C ASN A 3 -47.44 -4.05 -38.50
N GLY A 4 -46.42 -4.51 -39.24
CA GLY A 4 -46.46 -4.84 -40.68
C GLY A 4 -45.05 -4.90 -41.28
N PHE A 5 -44.29 -5.99 -41.12
CA PHE A 5 -44.18 -7.22 -41.93
C PHE A 5 -43.38 -7.12 -43.26
N TYR A 6 -42.18 -7.73 -43.22
CA TYR A 6 -41.54 -8.69 -44.14
C TYR A 6 -41.64 -8.57 -45.67
N ASN A 7 -40.48 -8.69 -46.34
CA ASN A 7 -40.28 -9.75 -47.35
C ASN A 7 -38.81 -10.17 -47.57
N LEU A 8 -38.63 -11.43 -47.98
CA LEU A 8 -37.43 -12.26 -48.13
C LEU A 8 -36.84 -12.26 -49.56
N GLN A 9 -35.53 -12.55 -49.69
CA GLN A 9 -34.89 -13.45 -50.68
C GLN A 9 -33.37 -13.57 -50.36
N GLN A 10 -32.82 -14.72 -49.88
CA GLN A 10 -32.21 -15.86 -50.61
C GLN A 10 -31.11 -15.45 -51.65
N LYS A 11 -29.94 -16.10 -51.84
CA LYS A 11 -29.25 -17.30 -51.30
C LYS A 11 -27.81 -17.36 -51.91
N GLU A 12 -26.85 -17.94 -51.17
CA GLU A 12 -25.60 -18.66 -51.58
C GLU A 12 -24.48 -17.99 -52.43
N ILE A 13 -23.20 -18.08 -51.96
CA ILE A 13 -22.03 -18.65 -52.67
C ILE A 13 -20.76 -18.76 -51.75
N LEU A 14 -20.27 -20.02 -51.67
CA LEU A 14 -18.93 -20.63 -51.47
C LEU A 14 -17.96 -20.32 -50.30
N GLU A 15 -17.71 -21.40 -49.53
CA GLU A 15 -16.48 -21.79 -48.83
C GLU A 15 -15.40 -22.33 -49.79
N ILE A 16 -14.12 -21.91 -49.65
CA ILE A 16 -12.90 -22.70 -49.92
C ILE A 16 -11.76 -22.10 -49.09
N ASN A 17 -11.14 -22.87 -48.17
CA ASN A 17 -9.68 -22.99 -47.96
C ASN A 17 -9.36 -23.62 -46.59
N ASN A 18 -8.97 -24.90 -46.61
CA ASN A 18 -7.82 -25.48 -45.88
C ASN A 18 -8.01 -26.98 -45.65
N LEU A 19 -7.74 -27.77 -46.69
CA LEU A 19 -7.52 -29.21 -46.56
C LEU A 19 -6.33 -29.60 -47.46
N ASN A 20 -5.12 -29.51 -46.91
CA ASN A 20 -3.89 -29.97 -47.55
C ASN A 20 -2.93 -30.44 -46.43
N LEU A 21 -3.05 -31.69 -45.98
CA LEU A 21 -1.90 -32.53 -45.59
C LEU A 21 -2.34 -33.94 -45.15
N LEU A 22 -2.73 -34.81 -46.09
CA LEU A 22 -2.70 -36.26 -45.87
C LEU A 22 -2.84 -36.95 -47.23
N ILE A 23 -2.11 -38.06 -47.40
CA ILE A 23 -1.97 -38.90 -48.60
C ILE A 23 -0.72 -38.60 -49.44
N SER A 24 0.40 -39.14 -48.98
CA SER A 24 1.35 -39.84 -49.86
C SER A 24 2.23 -40.70 -48.96
N ILE A 25 2.04 -42.03 -48.98
CA ILE A 25 3.06 -43.10 -49.09
C ILE A 25 2.28 -44.42 -49.12
N LYS A 26 2.08 -44.97 -50.32
CA LYS A 26 1.73 -46.37 -50.53
C LYS A 26 2.59 -46.82 -51.71
N PHE A 27 3.58 -47.66 -51.43
CA PHE A 27 4.20 -48.69 -52.29
C PHE A 27 5.66 -48.93 -51.85
N MET A 28 5.89 -49.98 -51.05
CA MET A 28 7.06 -50.84 -51.24
C MET A 28 6.88 -52.21 -50.54
N SER A 29 6.70 -53.23 -51.39
CA SER A 29 7.29 -54.58 -51.38
C SER A 29 7.28 -55.44 -50.09
N ASN A 30 6.46 -56.48 -50.13
CA ASN A 30 6.55 -57.71 -49.33
C ASN A 30 7.83 -58.51 -49.64
N LYS A 31 8.83 -58.47 -48.75
CA LYS A 31 9.83 -59.55 -48.57
C LYS A 31 10.70 -59.30 -47.34
N LEU A 32 10.24 -59.70 -46.14
CA LEU A 32 11.00 -60.45 -45.13
C LEU A 32 10.16 -60.63 -43.86
N ARG A 33 9.42 -61.74 -43.80
CA ARG A 33 8.97 -62.32 -42.53
C ARG A 33 10.16 -63.11 -41.97
N LYS A 34 10.63 -62.77 -40.76
CA LYS A 34 10.92 -63.69 -39.64
C LYS A 34 11.82 -63.00 -38.60
N SER A 35 11.47 -63.25 -37.34
CA SER A 35 12.28 -63.03 -36.14
C SER A 35 12.39 -61.58 -35.65
N ILE A 36 11.59 -61.22 -34.65
CA ILE A 36 12.03 -61.10 -33.25
C ILE A 36 10.77 -60.76 -32.42
N SER A 37 10.24 -61.79 -31.77
CA SER A 37 9.49 -61.66 -30.52
C SER A 37 10.49 -61.33 -29.40
N PHE A 38 10.00 -60.72 -28.32
CA PHE A 38 10.71 -60.26 -27.11
C PHE A 38 11.24 -58.82 -27.16
N LEU A 39 10.38 -57.85 -26.85
CA LEU A 39 10.54 -57.06 -25.63
C LEU A 39 9.21 -56.36 -25.29
N ALA A 40 8.44 -56.99 -24.41
CA ALA A 40 7.34 -56.35 -23.72
C ALA A 40 7.88 -55.67 -22.44
N LEU A 41 7.12 -54.68 -21.97
CA LEU A 41 7.20 -54.06 -20.64
C LEU A 41 8.30 -53.01 -20.45
N THR A 42 7.92 -51.73 -20.61
CA THR A 42 8.04 -50.63 -19.62
C THR A 42 8.17 -49.29 -20.37
N THR A 43 7.08 -48.51 -20.38
CA THR A 43 7.02 -47.02 -20.30
C THR A 43 5.65 -46.58 -20.81
N ALA A 44 4.66 -46.63 -19.93
CA ALA A 44 3.35 -46.03 -20.12
C ALA A 44 2.97 -45.22 -18.88
N VAL A 45 3.77 -44.20 -18.54
CA VAL A 45 3.36 -43.01 -17.76
C VAL A 45 4.40 -41.95 -18.11
N PHE A 46 4.01 -40.91 -18.86
CA PHE A 46 4.61 -39.56 -18.93
C PHE A 46 4.15 -38.91 -20.25
N PHE A 47 2.84 -38.72 -20.39
CA PHE A 47 2.31 -37.71 -21.30
C PHE A 47 1.57 -36.66 -20.48
N ALA A 48 2.21 -35.48 -20.44
CA ALA A 48 1.59 -34.17 -20.45
C ALA A 48 0.60 -33.82 -19.31
N SER A 49 1.16 -33.28 -18.22
CA SER A 49 0.59 -32.07 -17.62
C SER A 49 1.64 -30.96 -17.73
N CYS A 50 1.87 -30.48 -18.96
CA CYS A 50 2.34 -29.10 -19.13
C CYS A 50 1.13 -28.22 -18.86
N GLN A 51 0.90 -27.85 -17.60
CA GLN A 51 0.20 -26.60 -17.34
C GLN A 51 1.10 -25.50 -17.92
N LYS A 52 0.72 -25.01 -19.09
CA LYS A 52 1.14 -23.66 -19.48
C LYS A 52 0.52 -22.75 -18.44
N ASP A 53 1.33 -22.29 -17.51
CA ASP A 53 1.06 -21.04 -16.81
C ASP A 53 1.12 -19.95 -17.88
N GLU A 54 0.00 -19.77 -18.60
CA GLU A 54 -0.27 -18.52 -19.26
C GLU A 54 -0.42 -17.50 -18.14
N ILE A 55 0.69 -16.83 -17.81
CA ILE A 55 0.66 -15.56 -17.13
C ILE A 55 -0.24 -14.68 -17.99
N ALA A 56 -1.50 -14.57 -17.59
CA ALA A 56 -2.48 -13.71 -18.22
C ALA A 56 -2.01 -12.28 -17.95
N ILE A 57 -1.13 -11.78 -18.80
CA ILE A 57 -0.79 -10.37 -18.87
C ILE A 57 -2.09 -9.68 -19.29
N SER A 58 -2.85 -9.17 -18.31
CA SER A 58 -4.05 -8.41 -18.59
C SER A 58 -3.62 -7.22 -19.42
N LYS A 59 -4.12 -7.14 -20.66
CA LYS A 59 -3.80 -6.00 -21.51
C LYS A 59 -4.43 -4.76 -20.88
N PRO A 60 -3.70 -3.66 -20.66
CA PRO A 60 -4.24 -2.43 -20.07
C PRO A 60 -5.51 -1.92 -20.76
N GLU A 61 -5.65 -2.16 -22.07
CA GLU A 61 -6.86 -1.82 -22.83
C GLU A 61 -8.10 -2.60 -22.37
N SER A 62 -7.94 -3.85 -21.90
CA SER A 62 -9.06 -4.66 -21.45
C SER A 62 -9.63 -4.21 -20.11
N SER A 63 -8.79 -3.79 -19.15
CA SER A 63 -9.26 -3.35 -17.83
C SER A 63 -10.05 -2.05 -17.93
N VAL A 64 -9.60 -1.10 -18.75
CA VAL A 64 -10.32 0.15 -19.04
C VAL A 64 -11.70 -0.14 -19.64
N LEU A 65 -11.78 -1.06 -20.61
CA LEU A 65 -13.06 -1.43 -21.22
C LEU A 65 -14.01 -2.07 -20.20
N THR A 66 -13.52 -3.00 -19.37
CA THR A 66 -14.35 -3.65 -18.34
C THR A 66 -14.87 -2.64 -17.30
N ALA A 67 -14.02 -1.72 -16.82
CA ALA A 67 -14.44 -0.68 -15.89
C ALA A 67 -15.47 0.27 -16.50
N LYS A 68 -15.30 0.61 -17.79
CA LYS A 68 -16.26 1.41 -18.56
C LYS A 68 -17.62 0.73 -18.63
N GLU A 69 -17.66 -0.52 -19.07
CA GLU A 69 -18.90 -1.29 -19.17
C GLU A 69 -19.59 -1.41 -17.80
N TRP A 70 -18.81 -1.60 -16.74
CA TRP A 70 -19.35 -1.63 -15.38
C TRP A 70 -19.95 -0.29 -14.95
N LEU A 71 -19.27 0.83 -15.18
CA LEU A 71 -19.76 2.16 -14.80
C LEU A 71 -21.06 2.49 -15.55
N GLU A 72 -21.10 2.23 -16.86
CA GLU A 72 -22.28 2.47 -17.71
C GLU A 72 -23.49 1.60 -17.31
N LYS A 73 -23.23 0.37 -16.85
CA LYS A 73 -24.25 -0.57 -16.38
C LYS A 73 -24.78 -0.21 -15.00
N THR A 74 -23.90 0.10 -14.05
CA THR A 74 -24.27 0.28 -12.63
C THR A 74 -24.74 1.69 -12.31
N LYS A 75 -24.24 2.71 -13.02
CA LYS A 75 -24.59 4.13 -12.85
C LYS A 75 -24.54 4.55 -11.37
N PRO A 76 -23.36 4.48 -10.75
CA PRO A 76 -23.21 4.79 -9.33
C PRO A 76 -23.70 6.20 -9.01
N ASN A 77 -24.24 6.38 -7.80
CA ASN A 77 -24.78 7.65 -7.34
C ASN A 77 -23.67 8.62 -6.88
N LEU A 78 -22.82 9.06 -7.82
CA LEU A 78 -21.84 10.11 -7.56
C LEU A 78 -22.40 11.46 -8.00
N GLU A 79 -22.35 12.45 -7.12
CA GLU A 79 -22.86 13.78 -7.41
C GLU A 79 -22.18 14.44 -8.62
N VAL A 80 -20.86 14.27 -8.76
CA VAL A 80 -20.08 14.79 -9.90
C VAL A 80 -20.61 14.33 -11.26
N LEU A 81 -21.18 13.12 -11.33
CA LEU A 81 -21.70 12.58 -12.59
C LEU A 81 -22.92 13.36 -13.10
N LYS A 82 -23.66 14.06 -12.23
CA LYS A 82 -24.76 14.95 -12.63
C LYS A 82 -24.27 16.18 -13.40
N PHE A 83 -23.02 16.57 -13.18
CA PHE A 83 -22.37 17.74 -13.76
C PHE A 83 -21.32 17.38 -14.81
N THR A 84 -21.21 16.09 -15.15
CA THR A 84 -20.26 15.56 -16.12
C THR A 84 -20.90 15.53 -17.50
N GLU A 85 -20.27 16.20 -18.47
CA GLU A 85 -20.64 16.10 -19.89
C GLU A 85 -20.17 14.77 -20.47
N THR A 86 -18.91 14.43 -20.24
CA THR A 86 -18.28 13.19 -20.74
C THR A 86 -17.26 12.66 -19.75
N VAL A 87 -17.20 11.34 -19.64
CA VAL A 87 -16.12 10.59 -18.97
C VAL A 87 -15.05 10.30 -20.02
N ASP A 88 -13.85 10.83 -19.85
CA ASP A 88 -12.80 10.79 -20.86
C ASP A 88 -11.98 9.49 -20.81
N TRP A 89 -12.61 8.40 -21.24
CA TRP A 89 -11.99 7.08 -21.29
C TRP A 89 -10.75 7.01 -22.18
N SER A 90 -10.58 7.93 -23.14
CA SER A 90 -9.37 7.98 -23.99
C SER A 90 -8.13 8.43 -23.20
N ASN A 91 -8.36 9.23 -22.16
CA ASN A 91 -7.35 9.69 -21.23
C ASN A 91 -7.35 8.91 -19.89
N ALA A 92 -8.00 7.75 -19.83
CA ALA A 92 -7.91 6.86 -18.68
C ALA A 92 -6.46 6.45 -18.40
N ILE A 93 -6.15 6.34 -17.11
CA ILE A 93 -4.86 5.96 -16.54
C ILE A 93 -5.06 4.64 -15.80
N VAL A 94 -4.32 3.61 -16.18
CA VAL A 94 -4.27 2.35 -15.44
C VAL A 94 -3.19 2.48 -14.38
N LEU A 95 -3.60 2.40 -13.12
CA LEU A 95 -2.75 2.39 -11.95
C LEU A 95 -2.51 0.93 -11.57
N ASP A 96 -1.25 0.55 -11.42
CA ASP A 96 -0.85 -0.77 -10.94
C ASP A 96 -0.05 -0.58 -9.65
N ASN A 97 -0.57 -1.14 -8.56
CA ASN A 97 0.12 -1.19 -7.28
C ASN A 97 0.25 -2.66 -6.86
N ASN A 98 1.38 -3.28 -7.23
CA ASN A 98 1.68 -4.68 -6.92
C ASN A 98 0.62 -5.69 -7.38
N GLY A 99 0.02 -5.47 -8.56
CA GLY A 99 -0.99 -6.36 -9.13
C GLY A 99 -2.43 -5.99 -8.77
N GLU A 100 -2.65 -5.06 -7.83
CA GLU A 100 -3.93 -4.39 -7.68
C GLU A 100 -4.06 -3.30 -8.76
N GLN A 101 -5.06 -3.43 -9.64
CA GLN A 101 -5.33 -2.46 -10.68
C GLN A 101 -6.45 -1.49 -10.27
N ALA A 102 -6.18 -0.20 -10.43
CA ALA A 102 -7.18 0.85 -10.37
C ALA A 102 -7.17 1.66 -11.67
N ILE A 103 -8.30 2.30 -11.98
CA ILE A 103 -8.46 3.09 -13.19
C ILE A 103 -8.87 4.48 -12.80
N GLU A 104 -8.03 5.45 -13.14
CA GLU A 104 -8.30 6.85 -12.95
C GLU A 104 -8.73 7.49 -14.27
N VAL A 105 -9.88 8.16 -14.30
CA VAL A 105 -10.49 8.63 -15.55
C VAL A 105 -10.87 10.10 -15.43
N PRO A 106 -10.29 10.99 -16.26
CA PRO A 106 -10.65 12.40 -16.25
C PRO A 106 -12.13 12.65 -16.56
N LEU A 107 -12.72 13.59 -15.83
CA LEU A 107 -14.08 14.07 -16.08
C LEU A 107 -14.04 15.41 -16.80
N LYS A 108 -14.84 15.51 -17.87
CA LYS A 108 -15.14 16.78 -18.52
C LYS A 108 -16.52 17.23 -18.04
N LEU A 109 -16.54 18.30 -17.27
CA LEU A 109 -17.78 18.88 -16.76
C LEU A 109 -18.57 19.58 -17.88
N ILE A 110 -19.88 19.76 -17.67
CA ILE A 110 -20.77 20.50 -18.57
C ILE A 110 -20.23 21.90 -18.84
N SER A 111 -20.44 22.42 -20.06
CA SER A 111 -20.05 23.78 -20.43
C SER A 111 -20.56 24.80 -19.42
N ASN A 112 -19.67 25.71 -18.97
CA ASN A 112 -19.91 26.70 -17.90
C ASN A 112 -20.10 26.11 -16.49
N ALA A 113 -19.78 24.83 -16.27
CA ALA A 113 -19.57 24.29 -14.95
C ALA A 113 -18.19 24.73 -14.43
N SER A 114 -18.15 25.45 -13.31
CA SER A 114 -16.94 25.70 -12.55
C SER A 114 -17.13 25.25 -11.11
N THR A 115 -16.11 24.60 -10.58
CA THR A 115 -16.08 24.13 -9.21
C THR A 115 -14.94 24.84 -8.48
N ASN A 116 -15.28 25.65 -7.48
CA ASN A 116 -14.32 26.43 -6.69
C ASN A 116 -14.51 26.13 -5.20
N VAL A 117 -13.43 26.31 -4.44
CA VAL A 117 -13.49 26.33 -2.98
C VAL A 117 -14.13 27.64 -2.56
N VAL A 118 -15.16 27.59 -1.70
CA VAL A 118 -15.95 28.77 -1.28
C VAL A 118 -15.08 29.92 -0.78
N ASP A 119 -14.04 29.61 -0.01
CA ASP A 119 -13.22 30.59 0.68
C ASP A 119 -12.00 31.08 -0.14
N ASP A 120 -11.74 30.50 -1.32
CA ASP A 120 -10.58 30.86 -2.15
C ASP A 120 -10.84 30.60 -3.65
N ILE A 121 -11.34 31.66 -4.31
CA ILE A 121 -11.72 31.65 -5.73
C ILE A 121 -10.54 31.48 -6.70
N GLU A 122 -9.30 31.59 -6.22
CA GLU A 122 -8.12 31.38 -7.07
C GLU A 122 -7.88 29.90 -7.34
N TYR A 123 -8.39 29.03 -6.48
CA TYR A 123 -8.32 27.59 -6.70
C TYR A 123 -9.30 27.15 -7.77
N LYS A 124 -8.78 26.42 -8.75
CA LYS A 124 -9.57 25.64 -9.69
C LYS A 124 -9.60 24.20 -9.26
N THR A 125 -10.70 23.52 -9.55
CA THR A 125 -10.82 22.09 -9.29
C THR A 125 -10.92 21.31 -10.60
N TYR A 126 -10.39 20.10 -10.56
CA TYR A 126 -10.35 19.16 -11.66
C TYR A 126 -10.76 17.80 -11.11
N MET A 127 -11.70 17.15 -11.78
CA MET A 127 -12.34 15.95 -11.27
C MET A 127 -11.94 14.74 -12.10
N ARG A 128 -11.75 13.61 -11.43
CA ARG A 128 -11.48 12.31 -12.03
C ARG A 128 -12.25 11.22 -11.29
N LEU A 129 -12.69 10.18 -11.97
CA LEU A 129 -13.15 8.98 -11.31
C LEU A 129 -11.97 8.10 -10.94
N LEU A 130 -12.03 7.47 -9.78
CA LEU A 130 -11.15 6.36 -9.40
C LEU A 130 -12.00 5.11 -9.28
N ILE A 131 -11.72 4.12 -10.13
CA ILE A 131 -12.43 2.85 -10.20
C ILE A 131 -11.48 1.75 -9.77
N ILE A 132 -11.78 1.09 -8.66
CA ILE A 132 -10.93 0.06 -8.06
C ILE A 132 -11.67 -1.26 -8.13
N LYS A 133 -11.00 -2.28 -8.67
CA LYS A 133 -11.54 -3.63 -8.72
C LYS A 133 -11.41 -4.28 -7.34
N ASP A 134 -12.52 -4.78 -6.81
CA ASP A 134 -12.58 -5.51 -5.54
C ASP A 134 -12.36 -7.01 -5.78
N VAL A 135 -12.17 -7.78 -4.69
CA VAL A 135 -11.87 -9.22 -4.73
C VAL A 135 -12.98 -10.07 -5.38
N ASP A 136 -14.23 -9.59 -5.34
CA ASP A 136 -15.41 -10.30 -5.86
C ASP A 136 -15.75 -9.93 -7.31
N ASP A 137 -14.78 -9.40 -8.08
CA ASP A 137 -15.00 -8.82 -9.42
C ASP A 137 -16.03 -7.66 -9.44
N THR A 138 -16.33 -7.07 -8.27
CA THR A 138 -17.09 -5.84 -8.16
C THR A 138 -16.16 -4.63 -8.24
N TYR A 139 -16.70 -3.43 -8.47
CA TYR A 139 -15.89 -2.21 -8.44
C TYR A 139 -16.37 -1.27 -7.35
N LYS A 140 -15.40 -0.60 -6.72
CA LYS A 140 -15.61 0.60 -5.93
C LYS A 140 -15.28 1.80 -6.79
N VAL A 141 -16.08 2.85 -6.67
CA VAL A 141 -15.93 4.07 -7.46
C VAL A 141 -15.91 5.28 -6.55
N PHE A 142 -14.96 6.17 -6.82
CA PHE A 142 -14.74 7.39 -6.09
C PHE A 142 -14.64 8.56 -7.05
N ASP A 143 -14.97 9.75 -6.58
CA ASP A 143 -14.62 11.01 -7.24
C ASP A 143 -13.36 11.58 -6.58
N ILE A 144 -12.33 11.86 -7.37
CA ILE A 144 -11.14 12.59 -6.94
C ILE A 144 -11.25 14.02 -7.42
N VAL A 145 -11.17 14.95 -6.47
CA VAL A 145 -11.15 16.39 -6.72
C VAL A 145 -9.74 16.93 -6.46
N TYR A 146 -9.03 17.24 -7.54
CA TYR A 146 -7.75 17.94 -7.51
C TYR A 146 -7.99 19.44 -7.54
N THR A 147 -7.59 20.12 -6.48
CA THR A 147 -7.81 21.56 -6.30
C THR A 147 -6.47 22.28 -6.31
N THR A 148 -6.17 23.12 -7.29
CA THR A 148 -4.88 23.82 -7.38
C THR A 148 -5.01 25.24 -7.92
N LYS A 149 -4.10 26.14 -7.48
CA LYS A 149 -3.91 27.48 -8.07
C LYS A 149 -3.09 27.43 -9.36
N ASN A 150 -2.47 26.28 -9.67
CA ASN A 150 -1.67 26.14 -10.88
C ASN A 150 -2.58 26.16 -12.13
N THR A 151 -2.53 27.28 -12.86
CA THR A 151 -3.32 27.48 -14.09
C THR A 151 -2.82 26.64 -15.26
N SER A 152 -1.62 26.08 -15.18
CA SER A 152 -1.08 25.14 -16.18
C SER A 152 -1.40 23.67 -15.87
N PHE A 153 -2.18 23.39 -14.82
CA PHE A 153 -2.56 22.02 -14.49
C PHE A 153 -3.38 21.39 -15.63
N ASN A 154 -2.93 20.22 -16.08
CA ASN A 154 -3.58 19.48 -17.15
C ASN A 154 -4.27 18.23 -16.59
N ASN A 155 -5.60 18.25 -16.50
CA ASN A 155 -6.36 17.11 -16.00
C ASN A 155 -6.26 15.86 -16.89
N ASN A 156 -5.71 15.96 -18.10
CA ASN A 156 -5.49 14.84 -19.00
C ASN A 156 -4.03 14.35 -19.00
N ASP A 157 -3.16 14.92 -18.18
CA ASP A 157 -1.79 14.44 -18.03
C ASP A 157 -1.81 13.05 -17.37
N LYS A 158 -1.34 12.04 -18.10
CA LYS A 158 -1.27 10.65 -17.64
C LYS A 158 -0.12 10.40 -16.65
N SER A 159 0.87 11.29 -16.62
CA SER A 159 1.97 11.21 -15.65
C SER A 159 1.55 11.71 -14.26
N PHE A 160 0.49 12.52 -14.19
CA PHE A 160 -0.13 12.96 -12.94
C PHE A 160 -1.30 12.03 -12.60
N ASN A 161 -1.31 11.42 -11.41
CA ASN A 161 -2.40 10.57 -10.92
C ASN A 161 -2.36 10.44 -9.38
N ILE A 162 -3.30 9.74 -8.77
CA ILE A 162 -3.38 9.60 -7.31
C ILE A 162 -2.20 8.84 -6.67
N LEU A 163 -1.41 8.09 -7.44
CA LEU A 163 -0.19 7.44 -6.95
C LEU A 163 1.08 8.28 -7.19
N ASP A 164 1.05 9.22 -8.14
CA ASP A 164 2.13 10.16 -8.43
C ASP A 164 1.56 11.52 -8.84
N ILE A 165 1.54 12.45 -7.89
CA ILE A 165 1.05 13.82 -8.12
C ILE A 165 2.15 14.77 -8.59
N GLY A 166 3.38 14.29 -8.73
CA GLY A 166 4.54 15.12 -9.09
C GLY A 166 4.92 16.17 -8.05
N ARG A 167 6.16 16.68 -8.17
CA ARG A 167 6.74 17.67 -7.24
C ARG A 167 6.26 19.11 -7.45
N GLN A 168 5.55 19.35 -8.54
CA GLN A 168 5.02 20.68 -8.89
C GLN A 168 3.61 20.92 -8.35
N TYR A 169 2.95 19.89 -7.81
CA TYR A 169 1.58 20.02 -7.34
C TYR A 169 1.52 20.71 -5.98
N SER A 170 0.77 21.81 -5.93
CA SER A 170 0.43 22.50 -4.68
C SER A 170 -1.06 22.76 -4.66
N GLY A 171 -1.73 22.32 -3.60
CA GLY A 171 -3.19 22.40 -3.50
C GLY A 171 -3.81 21.32 -2.61
N TYR A 172 -5.06 20.96 -2.89
CA TYR A 172 -5.80 19.96 -2.14
C TYR A 172 -6.16 18.77 -3.01
N ILE A 173 -6.19 17.58 -2.43
CA ILE A 173 -6.74 16.38 -3.07
C ILE A 173 -7.80 15.84 -2.16
N THR A 174 -9.03 15.78 -2.67
CA THR A 174 -10.19 15.26 -1.94
C THR A 174 -10.72 14.03 -2.66
N ILE A 175 -11.11 13.00 -1.91
CA ILE A 175 -11.67 11.77 -2.47
C ILE A 175 -13.02 11.50 -1.84
N GLN A 176 -14.05 11.36 -2.69
CA GLN A 176 -15.44 11.18 -2.32
C GLN A 176 -15.92 9.78 -2.68
N LYS A 177 -16.71 9.16 -1.81
CA LYS A 177 -17.39 7.88 -2.02
C LYS A 177 -18.70 8.05 -2.77
N SER A 178 -19.24 6.94 -3.29
CA SER A 178 -20.55 6.87 -3.94
C SER A 178 -21.76 7.13 -3.02
N ASP A 179 -21.55 7.24 -1.71
CA ASP A 179 -22.57 7.70 -0.74
C ASP A 179 -22.50 9.21 -0.49
N ASN A 180 -21.70 9.93 -1.30
CA ASN A 180 -21.35 11.35 -1.22
C ASN A 180 -20.57 11.77 0.03
N THR A 181 -20.08 10.83 0.84
CA THR A 181 -19.20 11.16 1.97
C THR A 181 -17.74 11.23 1.53
N ILE A 182 -16.95 12.10 2.16
CA ILE A 182 -15.52 12.26 1.85
C ILE A 182 -14.72 11.17 2.58
N ALA A 183 -13.99 10.36 1.82
CA ALA A 183 -13.04 9.38 2.36
C ALA A 183 -11.72 10.03 2.78
N TYR A 184 -11.25 11.05 2.04
CA TYR A 184 -9.96 11.70 2.28
C TYR A 184 -9.95 13.16 1.81
N SER A 185 -9.23 14.04 2.52
CA SER A 185 -8.93 15.39 2.02
C SER A 185 -7.59 15.87 2.59
N GLY A 186 -6.57 15.93 1.72
CA GLY A 186 -5.20 16.33 2.08
C GLY A 186 -4.75 17.60 1.39
N LYS A 187 -3.91 18.37 2.05
CA LYS A 187 -3.19 19.53 1.51
C LYS A 187 -1.77 19.10 1.12
N TYR A 188 -1.32 19.56 -0.05
CA TYR A 188 -0.02 19.26 -0.61
C TYR A 188 0.71 20.55 -0.99
N GLU A 189 2.02 20.56 -0.76
CA GLU A 189 2.94 21.64 -1.13
C GLU A 189 4.14 21.03 -1.85
N ASN A 190 4.32 21.37 -3.13
CA ASN A 190 5.39 20.82 -3.98
C ASN A 190 5.40 19.28 -4.05
N GLY A 191 4.22 18.67 -4.12
CA GLY A 191 4.03 17.22 -4.14
C GLY A 191 4.10 16.54 -2.77
N ASP A 192 4.52 17.26 -1.73
CA ASP A 192 4.62 16.72 -0.37
C ASP A 192 3.33 16.97 0.42
N PHE A 193 2.89 15.98 1.18
CA PHE A 193 1.76 16.13 2.10
C PHE A 193 2.10 17.10 3.23
N SER A 194 1.30 18.15 3.40
CA SER A 194 1.49 19.20 4.41
C SER A 194 0.46 19.15 5.55
N GLY A 195 -0.60 18.36 5.40
CA GLY A 195 -1.62 18.18 6.44
C GLY A 195 -3.00 17.86 5.89
N LEU A 196 -3.97 17.60 6.77
CA LEU A 196 -5.36 17.41 6.36
C LEU A 196 -5.99 18.77 6.02
N HIS A 197 -6.69 18.82 4.90
CA HIS A 197 -7.43 20.02 4.51
C HIS A 197 -8.60 20.26 5.47
N ASN A 198 -8.81 21.51 5.89
CA ASN A 198 -9.82 21.94 6.87
C ASN A 198 -9.70 21.39 8.30
N TYR A 199 -8.61 20.68 8.62
CA TYR A 199 -8.30 20.35 10.01
C TYR A 199 -7.85 21.60 10.77
N SER A 200 -8.65 22.05 11.73
CA SER A 200 -8.26 23.06 12.72
C SER A 200 -8.41 22.45 14.11
N PRO A 201 -7.32 22.30 14.89
CA PRO A 201 -7.39 21.78 16.24
C PRO A 201 -8.19 22.69 17.19
N GLU A 202 -8.48 23.93 16.80
CA GLU A 202 -9.19 24.94 17.59
C GLU A 202 -10.70 25.01 17.32
N LYS A 203 -11.18 24.55 16.16
CA LYS A 203 -12.63 24.56 15.83
C LYS A 203 -13.38 23.50 16.63
N LYS A 204 -14.70 23.63 16.88
CA LYS A 204 -15.50 22.53 17.46
C LYS A 204 -15.57 21.35 16.49
N LEU A 205 -15.60 20.11 16.99
CA LEU A 205 -15.53 18.89 16.17
C LEU A 205 -16.55 18.89 15.02
N THR A 206 -17.77 19.39 15.23
CA THR A 206 -18.83 19.51 14.20
C THR A 206 -18.56 20.57 13.12
N ASN A 207 -17.77 21.60 13.44
CA ASN A 207 -17.45 22.72 12.54
C ASN A 207 -16.10 22.51 11.81
N ARG A 208 -15.36 21.45 12.18
CA ARG A 208 -14.15 21.02 11.48
C ARG A 208 -14.49 20.33 10.15
N LEU A 209 -15.77 20.09 9.87
CA LEU A 209 -16.22 19.04 8.96
C LEU A 209 -17.24 19.43 7.90
N VAL A 210 -17.15 20.64 7.37
CA VAL A 210 -17.94 21.00 6.20
C VAL A 210 -16.99 21.62 5.18
N CYS A 211 -16.76 20.91 4.08
CA CYS A 211 -16.16 21.51 2.89
C CYS A 211 -17.32 21.84 1.96
N SER A 212 -17.74 23.09 1.92
CA SER A 212 -18.68 23.53 0.89
C SER A 212 -17.90 23.78 -0.40
N TYR A 213 -18.31 23.14 -1.48
CA TYR A 213 -17.85 23.50 -2.82
C TYR A 213 -19.04 24.04 -3.58
N TYR A 214 -18.80 25.05 -4.40
CA TYR A 214 -19.81 25.55 -5.31
C TYR A 214 -19.66 24.84 -6.64
N VAL A 215 -20.72 24.17 -7.09
CA VAL A 215 -20.87 23.86 -8.52
C VAL A 215 -21.66 25.00 -9.12
N THR A 216 -21.00 25.83 -9.92
CA THR A 216 -21.66 26.89 -10.68
C THR A 216 -21.84 26.41 -12.11
N VAL A 217 -23.08 26.30 -12.60
CA VAL A 217 -23.41 25.96 -13.99
C VAL A 217 -24.10 27.16 -14.63
N GLY A 218 -23.38 27.88 -15.49
CA GLY A 218 -23.88 29.15 -16.05
C GLY A 218 -24.08 30.21 -14.96
N ASN A 219 -25.29 30.77 -14.84
CA ASN A 219 -25.62 31.77 -13.81
C ASN A 219 -26.17 31.16 -12.51
N TYR A 220 -26.21 29.83 -12.41
CA TYR A 220 -26.77 29.13 -11.27
C TYR A 220 -25.65 28.50 -10.44
N THR A 221 -25.50 28.97 -9.21
CA THR A 221 -24.63 28.35 -8.21
C THR A 221 -25.48 27.49 -7.29
N THR A 222 -25.29 26.18 -7.36
CA THR A 222 -25.85 25.25 -6.38
C THR A 222 -24.81 25.02 -5.30
N CYS A 223 -25.19 25.28 -4.04
CA CYS A 223 -24.45 24.72 -2.90
C CYS A 223 -24.57 23.21 -3.02
N SER A 224 -23.44 22.51 -3.10
CA SER A 224 -23.49 21.10 -2.80
C SER A 224 -23.52 20.95 -1.27
N ASP A 225 -24.46 20.17 -0.75
CA ASP A 225 -24.63 19.92 0.69
C ASP A 225 -23.58 18.90 1.18
N TRP A 226 -22.31 19.20 0.95
CA TRP A 226 -21.19 18.34 1.32
C TRP A 226 -20.92 18.45 2.82
N SER A 227 -21.48 17.53 3.59
CA SER A 227 -21.13 17.37 5.00
C SER A 227 -20.05 16.29 5.13
N TRP A 228 -18.90 16.66 5.71
CA TRP A 228 -17.89 15.69 6.14
C TRP A 228 -18.35 15.12 7.48
N TYR A 229 -18.44 13.81 7.58
CA TYR A 229 -18.24 13.14 8.83
C TYR A 229 -16.96 12.33 8.64
N PRO A 230 -15.85 12.66 9.32
CA PRO A 230 -14.81 11.68 9.49
C PRO A 230 -15.47 10.47 10.14
N ASP A 231 -15.27 9.28 9.57
CA ASP A 231 -15.35 8.06 10.39
C ASP A 231 -14.34 8.12 11.56
N TYR A 232 -13.37 9.04 11.50
CA TYR A 232 -12.45 9.42 12.56
C TYR A 232 -13.14 10.27 13.64
N THR A 233 -13.94 9.65 14.50
CA THR A 233 -14.12 10.23 15.84
C THR A 233 -12.78 10.11 16.57
N PHE A 234 -12.08 11.23 16.74
CA PHE A 234 -10.95 11.34 17.67
C PHE A 234 -11.49 11.16 19.09
N SER A 235 -11.81 9.93 19.47
CA SER A 235 -12.14 9.57 20.83
C SER A 235 -10.96 8.78 21.41
N PRO A 236 -10.37 9.21 22.53
CA PRO A 236 -9.33 8.44 23.19
C PRO A 236 -9.96 7.12 23.67
N GLY A 237 -9.71 6.02 22.95
CA GLY A 237 -10.05 4.65 23.37
C GLY A 237 -11.07 3.86 22.55
N GLY A 238 -11.42 4.24 21.32
CA GLY A 238 -12.41 3.50 20.50
C GLY A 238 -12.23 3.71 19.00
N PRO A 239 -12.79 2.84 18.14
CA PRO A 239 -12.13 2.37 16.92
C PRO A 239 -12.34 3.32 15.74
N GLY A 240 -11.24 3.55 15.02
CA GLY A 240 -11.16 4.46 13.87
C GLY A 240 -9.74 4.95 13.63
N SER A 241 -8.73 4.15 13.99
CA SER A 241 -7.31 4.44 13.75
C SER A 241 -6.85 3.71 12.50
N LEU A 242 -7.43 4.07 11.37
CA LEU A 242 -6.65 3.98 10.15
C LEU A 242 -5.72 5.21 10.16
N PRO A 243 -4.40 5.03 9.94
CA PRO A 243 -3.53 6.16 9.64
C PRO A 243 -4.16 7.05 8.56
N PRO A 244 -3.77 8.32 8.45
CA PRO A 244 -4.06 9.12 7.26
C PRO A 244 -3.83 8.25 6.00
N GLY A 245 -4.63 8.41 4.94
CA GLY A 245 -4.38 7.75 3.64
C GLY A 245 -5.03 6.38 3.39
N TYR A 246 -5.64 5.69 4.36
CA TYR A 246 -6.33 4.43 4.06
C TYR A 246 -7.70 4.64 3.41
N MET A 247 -7.84 4.14 2.19
CA MET A 247 -9.12 4.11 1.49
C MET A 247 -9.82 2.74 1.68
N PRO A 248 -11.11 2.70 2.00
CA PRO A 248 -11.86 1.44 2.10
C PRO A 248 -11.87 0.71 0.75
N GLY A 249 -11.29 -0.50 0.70
CA GLY A 249 -11.29 -1.36 -0.50
C GLY A 249 -10.03 -1.36 -1.34
N ILE A 250 -8.98 -0.64 -0.92
CA ILE A 250 -7.60 -0.92 -1.32
C ILE A 250 -6.89 -1.47 -0.09
N SER A 251 -6.09 -2.52 -0.26
CA SER A 251 -5.31 -3.08 0.83
C SER A 251 -4.09 -2.19 1.11
N GLY A 252 -4.31 -1.13 1.87
CA GLY A 252 -3.26 -0.19 2.29
C GLY A 252 -3.61 1.27 2.03
N PRO A 253 -2.78 2.21 2.49
CA PRO A 253 -3.04 3.60 2.28
C PRO A 253 -2.72 4.04 0.84
N LEU A 254 -3.71 4.64 0.17
CA LEU A 254 -3.52 5.42 -1.04
C LEU A 254 -2.95 6.77 -0.65
N PHE A 255 -1.65 6.78 -0.46
CA PHE A 255 -0.92 8.01 -0.48
C PHE A 255 -0.27 8.19 -1.85
N PRO A 256 -0.54 9.31 -2.53
CA PRO A 256 0.28 9.70 -3.66
C PRO A 256 1.74 9.73 -3.20
N ASN A 257 2.59 8.96 -3.88
CA ASN A 257 4.01 8.74 -3.57
C ASN A 257 4.33 7.80 -2.39
N GLY A 258 3.42 6.90 -2.00
CA GLY A 258 3.61 6.03 -0.83
C GLY A 258 3.39 6.77 0.48
N ILE A 259 3.48 6.09 1.63
CA ILE A 259 3.25 6.72 2.94
C ILE A 259 4.10 7.99 3.05
N PRO A 260 3.48 9.21 3.09
CA PRO A 260 4.19 10.45 3.22
C PRO A 260 5.00 10.34 4.48
N ALA A 261 6.18 10.95 4.47
CA ALA A 261 6.99 11.06 5.67
C ALA A 261 6.09 11.53 6.81
N PHE A 262 5.73 10.61 7.72
CA PHE A 262 4.98 10.98 8.90
C PHE A 262 5.95 11.14 10.04
N ASP A 263 5.62 12.11 10.88
CA ASP A 263 6.43 12.47 12.01
C ASP A 263 6.70 11.22 12.89
N PRO A 264 7.97 10.91 13.17
CA PRO A 264 8.35 9.79 14.03
C PRO A 264 7.66 9.78 15.41
N CYS A 265 7.25 10.94 15.94
CA CYS A 265 6.51 11.00 17.20
C CYS A 265 5.04 10.63 17.05
N THR A 266 4.42 10.99 15.93
CA THR A 266 3.11 10.43 15.52
C THR A 266 3.19 8.91 15.34
N ALA A 267 4.28 8.42 14.77
CA ALA A 267 4.54 6.99 14.63
C ALA A 267 4.59 6.27 16.00
N ALA A 268 5.25 6.88 16.98
CA ALA A 268 5.32 6.37 18.36
C ALA A 268 3.94 6.34 19.05
N ILE A 269 3.09 7.34 18.81
CA ILE A 269 1.69 7.34 19.28
C ILE A 269 0.93 6.17 18.68
N ASN A 270 1.01 5.96 17.36
CA ASN A 270 0.33 4.86 16.68
C ASN A 270 0.79 3.49 17.19
N ALA A 271 2.12 3.30 17.33
CA ALA A 271 2.68 2.08 17.90
C ALA A 271 2.18 1.85 19.34
N SER A 272 2.08 2.91 20.16
CA SER A 272 1.52 2.84 21.51
C SER A 272 0.04 2.45 21.51
N THR A 273 -0.75 2.95 20.57
CA THR A 273 -2.15 2.56 20.40
C THR A 273 -2.28 1.08 20.03
N ILE A 274 -1.43 0.59 19.12
CA ILE A 274 -1.36 -0.84 18.80
C ILE A 274 -1.03 -1.64 20.06
N ALA A 275 -0.05 -1.17 20.83
CA ALA A 275 0.45 -1.85 22.02
C ALA A 275 -0.56 -1.95 23.16
N ALA A 276 -1.50 -1.00 23.23
CA ALA A 276 -2.58 -1.00 24.23
C ALA A 276 -3.70 -2.00 23.90
N ASN A 277 -3.74 -2.56 22.70
CA ASN A 277 -4.78 -3.49 22.30
C ASN A 277 -4.62 -4.86 22.97
N THR A 278 -5.72 -5.44 23.47
CA THR A 278 -5.70 -6.77 24.12
C THR A 278 -5.15 -7.86 23.22
N SER A 279 -5.44 -7.84 21.91
CA SER A 279 -4.87 -8.82 20.97
C SER A 279 -3.36 -8.67 20.82
N PHE A 280 -2.84 -7.44 20.81
CA PHE A 280 -1.40 -7.22 20.83
C PHE A 280 -0.77 -7.79 22.11
N ILE A 281 -1.35 -7.49 23.29
CA ILE A 281 -0.85 -7.95 24.59
C ILE A 281 -0.80 -9.49 24.62
N ASN A 282 -1.85 -10.15 24.15
CA ASN A 282 -1.93 -11.61 24.09
C ASN A 282 -0.91 -12.20 23.12
N ALA A 283 -0.77 -11.63 21.92
CA ALA A 283 0.21 -12.09 20.93
C ALA A 283 1.65 -11.91 21.43
N LYS A 284 1.96 -10.77 22.06
CA LYS A 284 3.25 -10.50 22.69
C LYS A 284 3.58 -11.52 23.77
N ALA A 285 2.63 -11.80 24.67
CA ALA A 285 2.80 -12.80 25.72
C ALA A 285 3.03 -14.21 25.13
N ALA A 286 2.26 -14.59 24.10
CA ALA A 286 2.39 -15.89 23.45
C ALA A 286 3.77 -16.07 22.79
N VAL A 287 4.23 -15.09 22.01
CA VAL A 287 5.55 -15.11 21.35
C VAL A 287 6.68 -15.12 22.40
N SER A 288 6.56 -14.30 23.45
CA SER A 288 7.56 -14.30 24.53
C SER A 288 7.63 -15.63 25.28
N GLN A 289 6.50 -16.30 25.51
CA GLN A 289 6.45 -17.60 26.17
C GLN A 289 7.02 -18.71 25.29
N ALA A 290 6.71 -18.69 23.99
CA ALA A 290 7.18 -19.67 23.03
C ALA A 290 8.71 -19.68 22.92
N GLY A 291 9.36 -18.50 23.04
CA GLY A 291 10.81 -18.35 23.04
C GLY A 291 11.58 -19.12 24.11
N ALA A 292 10.90 -19.73 25.09
CA ALA A 292 11.53 -20.62 26.07
C ALA A 292 12.17 -21.87 25.45
N ASP A 293 11.81 -22.22 24.20
CA ASP A 293 12.44 -23.30 23.44
C ASP A 293 13.75 -22.91 22.74
N GLY A 294 14.20 -21.66 22.91
CA GLY A 294 15.42 -21.13 22.30
C GLY A 294 15.27 -20.78 20.82
N LYS A 295 14.04 -20.69 20.30
CA LYS A 295 13.74 -20.36 18.90
C LYS A 295 12.97 -19.05 18.78
N GLU A 296 13.04 -18.47 17.58
CA GLU A 296 12.22 -17.33 17.19
C GLU A 296 10.82 -17.81 16.80
N HIS A 297 9.83 -17.02 17.18
CA HIS A 297 8.41 -17.25 16.93
C HIS A 297 7.79 -15.94 16.48
N SER A 298 6.79 -16.01 15.60
CA SER A 298 6.10 -14.81 15.13
C SER A 298 4.58 -14.96 15.13
N ILE A 299 3.88 -13.85 15.35
CA ILE A 299 2.44 -13.71 15.15
C ILE A 299 2.20 -12.44 14.33
N THR A 300 1.40 -12.54 13.29
CA THR A 300 0.94 -11.39 12.50
C THR A 300 -0.37 -10.87 13.03
N LEU A 301 -0.48 -9.55 13.19
CA LEU A 301 -1.71 -8.84 13.56
C LEU A 301 -2.44 -8.36 12.31
N GLY A 302 -3.77 -8.51 12.31
CA GLY A 302 -4.65 -8.04 11.26
C GLY A 302 -5.72 -7.05 11.73
N TYR A 303 -6.11 -6.13 10.86
CA TYR A 303 -7.28 -5.29 11.08
C TYR A 303 -8.56 -6.10 10.85
N PRO A 304 -9.51 -6.10 11.80
CA PRO A 304 -10.78 -6.81 11.69
C PRO A 304 -11.85 -6.03 10.90
N GLY A 305 -11.48 -4.89 10.29
CA GLY A 305 -12.42 -3.86 9.84
C GLY A 305 -12.58 -2.73 10.88
N PRO A 306 -13.53 -1.79 10.65
CA PRO A 306 -13.55 -0.48 11.31
C PRO A 306 -13.83 -0.46 12.83
N ALA A 307 -14.22 -1.59 13.46
CA ALA A 307 -14.65 -1.58 14.87
C ALA A 307 -14.27 -2.80 15.72
N GLY A 308 -13.47 -3.75 15.22
CA GLY A 308 -13.14 -4.99 15.96
C GLY A 308 -11.81 -4.94 16.75
N PRO A 309 -11.56 -5.91 17.64
CA PRO A 309 -10.22 -6.18 18.17
C PRO A 309 -9.31 -6.76 17.07
N TYR A 310 -7.99 -6.47 17.12
CA TYR A 310 -7.07 -7.02 16.11
C TYR A 310 -7.20 -8.53 16.00
N THR A 311 -7.22 -9.05 14.78
CA THR A 311 -7.09 -10.49 14.53
C THR A 311 -5.63 -10.89 14.67
N GLN A 312 -5.38 -12.17 14.91
CA GLN A 312 -4.04 -12.74 15.02
C GLN A 312 -3.93 -13.93 14.08
N SER A 313 -2.79 -14.06 13.41
CA SER A 313 -2.47 -15.29 12.68
C SER A 313 -2.17 -16.42 13.65
N ALA A 314 -2.17 -17.67 13.16
CA ALA A 314 -1.47 -18.74 13.84
C ALA A 314 0.01 -18.37 14.03
N MET A 315 0.60 -18.81 15.15
CA MET A 315 2.02 -18.63 15.43
C MET A 315 2.87 -19.37 14.39
N ARG A 316 3.93 -18.72 13.91
CA ARG A 316 4.98 -19.35 13.11
C ARG A 316 6.16 -19.64 14.03
N ASN A 317 6.69 -20.86 13.92
CA ASN A 317 7.88 -21.28 14.65
C ASN A 317 9.06 -21.23 13.68
N GLY A 318 10.16 -20.65 14.14
CA GLY A 318 11.38 -20.44 13.37
C GLY A 318 12.55 -21.31 13.85
N GLY A 319 13.74 -20.94 13.39
CA GLY A 319 15.00 -21.40 13.92
C GLY A 319 15.50 -20.51 15.07
N THR A 320 16.81 -20.50 15.28
CA THR A 320 17.44 -19.73 16.38
C THR A 320 17.57 -18.24 16.05
N ASN A 321 17.61 -17.89 14.77
CA ASN A 321 17.84 -16.51 14.29
C ASN A 321 16.98 -16.19 13.05
N ASP A 322 15.89 -16.94 12.84
CA ASP A 322 15.02 -16.76 11.68
C ASP A 322 13.60 -17.22 11.99
N VAL A 323 12.60 -16.42 11.64
CA VAL A 323 11.19 -16.82 11.65
C VAL A 323 10.41 -16.17 10.51
N ALA A 324 9.52 -16.94 9.88
CA ALA A 324 8.66 -16.41 8.83
C ALA A 324 7.49 -15.60 9.41
N VAL A 325 7.04 -14.58 8.67
CA VAL A 325 5.84 -13.78 8.98
C VAL A 325 4.66 -14.26 8.12
N ASN A 326 3.44 -14.26 8.64
CA ASN A 326 2.25 -14.60 7.87
C ASN A 326 1.71 -13.37 7.11
N GLU A 327 2.38 -13.02 6.01
CA GLU A 327 2.08 -11.83 5.20
C GLU A 327 0.66 -11.82 4.62
N THR A 328 0.07 -13.01 4.41
CA THR A 328 -1.26 -13.18 3.79
C THR A 328 -2.39 -13.22 4.81
N HIS A 329 -2.12 -12.97 6.09
CA HIS A 329 -3.17 -12.90 7.11
C HIS A 329 -4.16 -11.76 6.79
N PRO A 330 -5.49 -11.98 6.80
CA PRO A 330 -6.44 -10.94 6.45
C PRO A 330 -6.26 -9.65 7.27
N GLY A 331 -6.07 -8.53 6.56
CA GLY A 331 -5.85 -7.22 7.17
C GLY A 331 -4.47 -7.04 7.81
N ALA A 332 -3.48 -7.88 7.48
CA ALA A 332 -2.13 -7.83 8.06
C ALA A 332 -1.54 -6.40 8.04
N PHE A 333 -1.07 -5.92 9.19
CA PHE A 333 -0.48 -4.59 9.33
C PHE A 333 0.75 -4.53 10.26
N ALA A 334 0.96 -5.57 11.08
CA ALA A 334 2.14 -5.67 11.92
C ALA A 334 2.51 -7.12 12.20
N ALA A 335 3.79 -7.39 12.49
CA ALA A 335 4.24 -8.65 13.07
C ALA A 335 4.85 -8.42 14.43
N ILE A 336 4.73 -9.42 15.30
CA ILE A 336 5.44 -9.52 16.56
C ILE A 336 6.33 -10.77 16.47
N HIS A 337 7.62 -10.65 16.73
CA HIS A 337 8.51 -11.79 16.94
C HIS A 337 9.41 -11.62 18.18
N ASN A 338 10.02 -12.71 18.65
CA ASN A 338 10.99 -12.67 19.76
C ASN A 338 12.41 -12.94 19.29
N HIS A 339 13.38 -12.40 20.03
CA HIS A 339 14.78 -12.85 19.99
C HIS A 339 15.07 -13.63 21.29
N PRO A 340 15.04 -14.98 21.26
CA PRO A 340 15.18 -15.80 22.47
C PRO A 340 16.56 -15.68 23.12
N ASN A 341 17.59 -15.34 22.34
CA ASN A 341 18.98 -15.21 22.80
C ASN A 341 19.32 -13.81 23.34
N ASN A 342 18.32 -12.94 23.52
CA ASN A 342 18.50 -11.53 23.92
C ASN A 342 19.47 -10.76 23.00
N THR A 343 19.49 -11.12 21.72
CA THR A 343 20.20 -10.37 20.69
C THR A 343 19.45 -9.07 20.40
N PRO A 344 20.16 -7.94 20.16
CA PRO A 344 19.51 -6.71 19.73
C PRO A 344 18.80 -6.89 18.39
N LEU A 345 18.04 -5.87 17.97
CA LEU A 345 17.49 -5.80 16.61
C LEU A 345 18.62 -6.03 15.60
N SER A 346 18.35 -6.93 14.65
CA SER A 346 19.27 -7.29 13.59
C SER A 346 19.05 -6.42 12.37
N THR A 347 20.06 -6.39 11.51
CA THR A 347 19.92 -5.79 10.19
C THR A 347 18.85 -6.54 9.35
N GLY A 348 18.74 -7.86 9.52
CA GLY A 348 17.70 -8.69 8.91
C GLY A 348 16.28 -8.19 9.22
N ASP A 349 16.01 -7.80 10.47
CA ASP A 349 14.71 -7.26 10.88
C ASP A 349 14.34 -5.99 10.10
N ILE A 350 15.33 -5.13 9.82
CA ILE A 350 15.13 -3.87 9.08
C ILE A 350 14.79 -4.16 7.62
N TYR A 351 15.58 -5.01 6.95
CA TYR A 351 15.31 -5.37 5.55
C TYR A 351 13.96 -6.09 5.41
N VAL A 352 13.61 -6.96 6.36
CA VAL A 352 12.31 -7.63 6.40
C VAL A 352 11.19 -6.61 6.60
N ALA A 353 11.31 -5.65 7.51
CA ALA A 353 10.30 -4.60 7.71
C ALA A 353 10.03 -3.79 6.42
N VAL A 354 11.08 -3.42 5.68
CA VAL A 354 10.94 -2.72 4.39
C VAL A 354 10.31 -3.63 3.33
N THR A 355 10.67 -4.92 3.31
CA THR A 355 10.11 -5.91 2.38
C THR A 355 8.62 -6.11 2.63
N LEU A 356 8.22 -6.28 3.90
CA LEU A 356 6.83 -6.43 4.31
C LEU A 356 6.00 -5.20 3.93
N ASN A 357 6.51 -4.00 4.21
CA ASN A 357 5.84 -2.76 3.83
C ASN A 357 5.74 -2.57 2.31
N THR A 358 6.77 -3.00 1.57
CA THR A 358 6.78 -2.94 0.10
C THR A 358 5.73 -3.82 -0.53
N LYS A 359 5.51 -5.03 0.03
CA LYS A 359 4.50 -5.97 -0.46
C LYS A 359 3.09 -5.56 -0.04
N ASN A 360 2.94 -5.05 1.17
CA ASN A 360 1.69 -4.60 1.74
C ASN A 360 1.93 -3.27 2.45
N ALA A 361 1.45 -2.18 1.86
CA ALA A 361 1.65 -0.83 2.40
C ALA A 361 1.01 -0.66 3.79
N ALA A 362 0.06 -1.53 4.18
CA ALA A 362 -0.47 -1.53 5.53
C ALA A 362 0.52 -2.04 6.59
N PHE A 363 1.55 -2.78 6.17
CA PHE A 363 2.51 -3.44 7.03
C PHE A 363 3.68 -2.53 7.38
N TYR A 364 3.45 -1.49 8.18
CA TYR A 364 4.48 -0.48 8.47
C TYR A 364 5.18 -0.66 9.81
N THR A 365 4.77 -1.64 10.64
CA THR A 365 5.36 -1.87 11.97
C THR A 365 5.80 -3.33 12.14
N SER A 366 7.07 -3.55 12.49
CA SER A 366 7.56 -4.84 12.98
C SER A 366 7.93 -4.68 14.45
N ILE A 367 7.49 -5.60 15.31
CA ILE A 367 7.61 -5.52 16.77
C ILE A 367 8.48 -6.67 17.25
N ILE A 368 9.51 -6.36 18.02
CA ILE A 368 10.52 -7.32 18.46
C ILE A 368 10.54 -7.38 19.98
N VAL A 369 10.40 -8.58 20.54
CA VAL A 369 10.44 -8.84 21.98
C VAL A 369 11.81 -9.42 22.35
N ILE A 370 12.56 -8.70 23.21
CA ILE A 370 13.95 -9.02 23.55
C ILE A 370 14.10 -8.93 25.07
N GLY A 371 14.38 -10.04 25.76
CA GLY A 371 14.68 -10.02 27.20
C GLY A 371 13.61 -9.36 28.09
N GLY A 372 12.34 -9.42 27.69
CA GLY A 372 11.22 -8.75 28.38
C GLY A 372 11.01 -7.29 27.96
N GLU A 373 11.93 -6.71 27.21
CA GLU A 373 11.75 -5.42 26.54
C GLU A 373 11.03 -5.59 25.20
N THR A 374 10.48 -4.49 24.68
CA THR A 374 9.76 -4.50 23.41
C THR A 374 10.20 -3.31 22.56
N TYR A 375 10.61 -3.60 21.34
CA TYR A 375 11.08 -2.64 20.37
C TYR A 375 10.18 -2.67 19.14
N ALA A 376 10.19 -1.60 18.35
CA ALA A 376 9.51 -1.56 17.08
C ALA A 376 10.37 -0.92 15.99
N ILE A 377 10.30 -1.48 14.78
CA ILE A 377 10.79 -0.90 13.54
C ILE A 377 9.57 -0.36 12.81
N VAL A 378 9.54 0.94 12.59
CA VAL A 378 8.44 1.62 11.89
C VAL A 378 8.93 2.22 10.58
N ILE A 379 8.31 1.83 9.47
CA ILE A 379 8.55 2.44 8.16
C ILE A 379 7.73 3.73 8.09
N ASN A 380 8.39 4.86 8.33
CA ASN A 380 7.71 6.16 8.38
C ASN A 380 7.85 6.99 7.09
N ASN A 381 8.70 6.55 6.15
CA ASN A 381 8.78 7.05 4.78
C ASN A 381 9.21 5.89 3.85
N LEU A 382 8.26 5.25 3.18
CA LEU A 382 8.54 4.07 2.34
C LEU A 382 9.46 4.38 1.14
N PRO A 383 9.28 5.48 0.38
CA PRO A 383 10.23 5.84 -0.69
C PRO A 383 11.67 5.95 -0.20
N ALA A 384 11.89 6.62 0.93
CA ALA A 384 13.23 6.76 1.51
C ALA A 384 13.78 5.41 2.01
N ALA A 385 12.93 4.56 2.60
CA ALA A 385 13.32 3.22 3.04
C ALA A 385 13.70 2.30 1.87
N LYS A 386 12.95 2.33 0.77
CA LYS A 386 13.29 1.60 -0.47
C LYS A 386 14.62 2.09 -1.05
N GLU A 387 14.82 3.39 -1.12
CA GLU A 387 16.06 3.97 -1.64
C GLU A 387 17.26 3.66 -0.73
N PHE A 388 17.07 3.68 0.59
CA PHE A 388 18.09 3.30 1.56
C PHE A 388 18.52 1.84 1.39
N VAL A 389 17.56 0.90 1.34
CA VAL A 389 17.84 -0.53 1.16
C VAL A 389 18.45 -0.83 -0.21
N LYS A 390 18.02 -0.12 -1.26
CA LYS A 390 18.59 -0.24 -2.60
C LYS A 390 20.04 0.22 -2.65
N ASN A 391 20.37 1.32 -1.99
CA ASN A 391 21.73 1.88 -1.96
C ASN A 391 22.65 1.17 -0.96
N ASN A 392 22.07 0.48 0.02
CA ASN A 392 22.79 -0.30 1.02
C ASN A 392 22.22 -1.72 1.04
N PRO A 393 22.48 -2.55 0.00
CA PRO A 393 21.98 -3.92 -0.04
C PRO A 393 22.61 -4.76 1.08
N PRO A 394 21.91 -5.80 1.58
CA PRO A 394 22.45 -6.66 2.63
C PRO A 394 23.74 -7.34 2.18
N ASP A 395 24.73 -7.39 3.07
CA ASP A 395 25.83 -8.33 2.94
C ASP A 395 25.34 -9.72 3.34
N LEU A 396 25.45 -10.67 2.41
CA LEU A 396 24.95 -12.03 2.53
C LEU A 396 26.15 -12.97 2.63
N SER A 397 26.67 -13.12 3.84
CA SER A 397 27.70 -14.11 4.14
C SER A 397 27.07 -15.49 4.39
N PRO A 398 27.57 -16.58 3.77
CA PRO A 398 27.05 -17.92 4.01
C PRO A 398 27.05 -18.28 5.50
N ASN A 399 25.90 -18.75 6.01
CA ASN A 399 25.65 -19.13 7.40
C ASN A 399 25.54 -17.98 8.42
N TYR A 400 25.53 -16.73 7.98
CA TYR A 400 25.32 -15.58 8.86
C TYR A 400 23.99 -14.89 8.53
N PRO A 401 23.32 -14.29 9.54
CA PRO A 401 22.19 -13.39 9.28
C PRO A 401 22.62 -12.24 8.34
N PRO A 402 21.70 -11.68 7.54
CA PRO A 402 22.00 -10.51 6.71
C PRO A 402 22.55 -9.37 7.56
N GLU A 403 23.62 -8.74 7.09
CA GLU A 403 24.22 -7.57 7.73
C GLU A 403 24.21 -6.34 6.83
N PHE A 404 24.45 -5.18 7.44
CA PHE A 404 24.60 -3.95 6.67
C PHE A 404 25.94 -3.98 5.92
N PRO A 405 26.03 -3.32 4.75
CA PRO A 405 27.32 -3.18 4.07
C PRO A 405 28.30 -2.38 4.95
N ASP A 406 29.60 -2.62 4.75
CA ASP A 406 30.69 -2.09 5.59
C ASP A 406 30.56 -0.59 5.88
N ASN A 407 30.16 0.22 4.89
CA ASN A 407 29.99 1.67 5.05
C ASN A 407 28.94 2.05 6.10
N ILE A 408 27.86 1.29 6.23
CA ILE A 408 26.81 1.50 7.25
C ILE A 408 27.21 0.81 8.55
N PHE A 409 27.77 -0.40 8.47
CA PHE A 409 28.23 -1.13 9.64
C PHE A 409 29.31 -0.36 10.43
N ASP A 410 30.29 0.23 9.75
CA ASP A 410 31.34 1.04 10.36
C ASP A 410 30.79 2.29 11.05
N GLN A 411 29.77 2.94 10.48
CA GLN A 411 29.07 4.05 11.13
C GLN A 411 28.39 3.58 12.43
N ILE A 412 27.75 2.41 12.41
CA ILE A 412 27.13 1.83 13.61
C ILE A 412 28.19 1.51 14.66
N LEU A 413 29.33 0.93 14.26
CA LEU A 413 30.46 0.66 15.14
C LEU A 413 31.00 1.94 15.79
N ASP A 414 31.18 3.03 15.04
CA ASP A 414 31.66 4.30 15.57
C ASP A 414 30.72 4.83 16.67
N VAL A 415 29.41 4.88 16.39
CA VAL A 415 28.41 5.31 17.38
C VAL A 415 28.38 4.36 18.59
N ARG A 416 28.46 3.04 18.35
CA ARG A 416 28.46 2.01 19.39
C ARG A 416 29.64 2.16 20.35
N THR A 417 30.83 2.54 19.86
CA THR A 417 31.99 2.79 20.72
C THR A 417 31.77 3.91 21.75
N LYS A 418 30.78 4.79 21.51
CA LYS A 418 30.42 5.90 22.41
C LYS A 418 29.22 5.57 23.30
N LEU A 419 28.24 4.82 22.79
CA LEU A 419 27.02 4.45 23.52
C LEU A 419 27.18 3.21 24.40
N GLY A 420 28.09 2.30 24.05
CA GLY A 420 28.33 1.03 24.75
C GLY A 420 27.73 -0.19 24.06
N GLU A 421 27.74 -1.33 24.76
CA GLU A 421 27.45 -2.66 24.20
C GLU A 421 26.12 -3.27 24.70
N SER A 422 25.34 -2.55 25.49
CA SER A 422 24.01 -3.01 25.90
C SER A 422 23.06 -3.12 24.69
N ILE A 423 21.98 -3.89 24.80
CA ILE A 423 20.94 -4.00 23.76
C ILE A 423 20.41 -2.62 23.39
N GLU A 424 20.14 -1.78 24.40
CA GLU A 424 19.69 -0.41 24.22
C GLU A 424 20.72 0.45 23.49
N ALA A 425 22.01 0.39 23.86
CA ALA A 425 23.08 1.14 23.22
C ALA A 425 23.28 0.72 21.75
N ARG A 426 23.26 -0.59 21.48
CA ARG A 426 23.36 -1.15 20.12
C ARG A 426 22.19 -0.72 19.25
N THR A 427 20.98 -0.75 19.81
CA THR A 427 19.76 -0.32 19.12
C THR A 427 19.79 1.19 18.84
N ALA A 428 20.22 1.99 19.81
CA ALA A 428 20.38 3.44 19.66
C ALA A 428 21.45 3.81 18.62
N ALA A 429 22.53 3.03 18.51
CA ALA A 429 23.52 3.20 17.46
C ALA A 429 22.92 2.98 16.06
N ILE A 430 22.17 1.88 15.88
CA ILE A 430 21.45 1.62 14.61
C ILE A 430 20.47 2.76 14.30
N ALA A 431 19.65 3.16 15.26
CA ALA A 431 18.68 4.25 15.08
C ALA A 431 19.34 5.56 14.65
N THR A 432 20.49 5.90 15.27
CA THR A 432 21.26 7.10 14.96
C THR A 432 21.78 7.09 13.53
N VAL A 433 22.28 5.95 13.04
CA VAL A 433 22.78 5.81 11.67
C VAL A 433 21.65 5.84 10.64
N LEU A 434 20.52 5.19 10.93
CA LEU A 434 19.33 5.27 10.07
C LEU A 434 18.83 6.72 9.92
N ASP A 435 18.76 7.47 11.04
CA ASP A 435 18.38 8.88 11.04
C ASP A 435 19.37 9.74 10.23
N ALA A 436 20.68 9.55 10.43
CA ALA A 436 21.72 10.30 9.71
C ALA A 436 21.69 10.08 8.20
N ASN A 437 21.21 8.91 7.75
CA ASN A 437 21.08 8.55 6.34
C ASN A 437 19.67 8.84 5.77
N ASN A 438 18.78 9.51 6.52
CA ASN A 438 17.39 9.74 6.13
C ASN A 438 16.69 8.46 5.66
N ALA A 439 16.91 7.34 6.35
CA ALA A 439 16.53 6.01 5.88
C ALA A 439 15.01 5.76 5.83
N GLY A 440 14.17 6.70 6.27
CA GLY A 440 12.72 6.51 6.31
C GLY A 440 12.24 5.42 7.27
N ILE A 441 13.10 5.03 8.21
CA ILE A 441 12.89 3.98 9.20
C ILE A 441 13.13 4.58 10.58
N THR A 442 12.17 4.39 11.48
CA THR A 442 12.24 4.84 12.88
C THR A 442 12.29 3.64 13.81
N LEU A 443 13.26 3.61 14.73
CA LEU A 443 13.29 2.63 15.82
C LEU A 443 12.64 3.19 17.08
N MET A 444 11.93 2.34 17.82
CA MET A 444 11.20 2.70 19.03
C MET A 444 11.40 1.68 20.14
N LYS A 445 11.27 2.12 21.39
CA LYS A 445 11.28 1.28 22.58
C LYS A 445 10.00 1.50 23.38
N GLN A 446 9.39 0.42 23.84
CA GLN A 446 8.26 0.45 24.76
C GLN A 446 8.77 0.71 26.19
N ASP A 447 8.21 1.70 26.88
CA ASP A 447 8.48 1.96 28.28
C ASP A 447 7.61 1.08 29.20
N SER A 448 7.82 1.19 30.51
CA SER A 448 7.10 0.41 31.52
C SER A 448 5.60 0.70 31.59
N SER A 449 5.13 1.81 31.02
CA SER A 449 3.69 2.13 30.92
C SER A 449 3.03 1.50 29.69
N GLY A 450 3.82 0.86 28.82
CA GLY A 450 3.36 0.31 27.56
C GLY A 450 3.39 1.30 26.39
N LYS A 451 3.89 2.52 26.60
CA LYS A 451 4.01 3.54 25.55
C LYS A 451 5.31 3.36 24.77
N PHE A 452 5.23 3.39 23.45
CA PHE A 452 6.39 3.46 22.59
C PHE A 452 6.93 4.89 22.52
N ASN A 453 8.25 5.02 22.63
CA ASN A 453 8.98 6.26 22.43
C ASN A 453 10.02 6.05 21.33
N ARG A 454 10.22 7.07 20.49
CA ARG A 454 11.28 7.05 19.47
C ARG A 454 12.65 6.93 20.14
N ILE A 455 13.51 6.11 19.59
CA ILE A 455 14.93 6.07 19.92
C ILE A 455 15.62 7.08 19.00
N LYS A 456 15.95 8.26 19.54
CA LYS A 456 16.67 9.31 18.81
C LYS A 456 17.83 9.81 19.65
N MET A 457 19.02 9.83 19.08
CA MET A 457 20.20 10.42 19.72
C MET A 457 20.67 11.63 18.92
N GLN A 458 20.95 12.73 19.62
CA GLN A 458 21.59 13.90 19.05
C GLN A 458 23.08 13.87 19.39
N LYS A 459 23.91 13.86 18.35
CA LYS A 459 25.36 14.01 18.47
C LYS A 459 25.70 15.42 18.98
N THR A 460 26.48 15.50 20.04
CA THR A 460 26.97 16.75 20.63
C THR A 460 28.50 16.70 20.70
N ASN A 461 29.15 17.75 20.20
CA ASN A 461 30.59 17.92 20.34
C ASN A 461 30.86 18.68 21.64
N ASN A 462 31.59 18.04 22.55
CA ASN A 462 31.97 18.64 23.82
C ASN A 462 33.14 19.62 23.63
N PRO A 463 33.34 20.60 24.54
CA PRO A 463 34.44 21.57 24.44
C PRO A 463 35.84 20.95 24.41
N ASP A 464 36.00 19.73 24.93
CA ASP A 464 37.25 18.95 24.93
C ASP A 464 37.48 18.18 23.62
N GLY A 465 36.61 18.33 22.62
CA GLY A 465 36.67 17.63 21.34
C GLY A 465 36.09 16.20 21.37
N THR A 466 35.60 15.73 22.53
CA THR A 466 34.92 14.43 22.61
C THR A 466 33.49 14.53 22.05
N VAL A 467 32.96 13.39 21.63
CA VAL A 467 31.58 13.27 21.13
C VAL A 467 30.72 12.59 22.18
N SER A 468 29.59 13.21 22.51
CA SER A 468 28.52 12.62 23.33
C SER A 468 27.22 12.52 22.54
N TYR A 469 26.30 11.70 23.04
CA TYR A 469 24.98 11.49 22.44
C TYR A 469 23.92 11.69 23.50
N ILE A 470 22.93 12.54 23.21
CA ILE A 470 21.84 12.87 24.13
C ILE A 470 20.53 12.37 23.52
N ALA A 471 19.72 11.67 24.33
CA ALA A 471 18.40 11.21 23.89
C ALA A 471 17.49 12.42 23.61
N VAL A 472 16.79 12.39 22.48
CA VAL A 472 15.82 13.41 22.09
C VAL A 472 14.42 12.81 22.18
N PRO A 473 13.58 13.28 23.12
CA PRO A 473 12.24 12.73 23.29
C PRO A 473 11.31 13.15 22.14
N CYS A 474 10.21 12.41 22.06
CA CYS A 474 8.93 12.92 21.61
C CYS A 474 8.24 13.60 22.81
#